data_AF-A0A662SX25-F1
#
_entry.id   AF-A0A662SX25-F1
#
_cell.length_a   1.000
_cell.length_b   1.000
_cell.length_c   1.000
_cell.angle_alpha   90.00
_cell.angle_beta   90.00
_cell.angle_gamma   90.00
#
_symmetry.space_group_name_H-M   'P 1'
#
loop_
_entity.id
_entity.type
_entity.pdbx_description
1 polymer ?
#
loop_
_entity_poly.entity_id
_entity_poly.type
_entity_poly.pdbx_seq_one_letter_code
_entity_poly.pdbx_strand_id
1 'polypeptide(L)'
;MKIGVIGGSGFYKLLGGRSIAVITEYGAVRVRVVEHKGREVYFISRHGARHEVPPFRVNYEGNMLALFRLGVERIIATNAVGAINTELKVGDIVLPSDMIDCTKKRIPTYFDGKVPLKELGRWVRHATCTPYIFCPELRAAAAKAAEEAGESIREGGVYCCTEGSRFETPAEIRAMKAVGGDLVGMTMATEATLARELGLCYMPICVVTN
;
A
#
# COMPACT_ATOMS: atom_id res chain seq x y z
N MET A 1 -8.41 18.29 -1.20
CA MET A 1 -7.46 17.18 -1.03
C MET A 1 -7.83 16.32 0.16
N LYS A 2 -8.33 15.11 -0.10
CA LYS A 2 -8.59 14.08 0.92
C LYS A 2 -7.45 13.07 0.93
N ILE A 3 -7.02 12.66 2.13
CA ILE A 3 -5.90 11.75 2.34
C ILE A 3 -6.42 10.41 2.86
N GLY A 4 -5.99 9.32 2.23
CA GLY A 4 -6.19 7.96 2.69
C GLY A 4 -4.97 7.44 3.44
N VAL A 5 -5.19 6.63 4.45
CA VAL A 5 -4.13 5.88 5.13
C VAL A 5 -4.50 4.41 5.16
N ILE A 6 -3.63 3.53 4.66
CA ILE A 6 -3.81 2.09 4.76
C ILE A 6 -2.81 1.52 5.76
N GLY A 7 -3.32 1.12 6.93
CA GLY A 7 -2.50 0.61 8.02
C GLY A 7 -2.26 -0.90 7.97
N GLY A 8 -0.99 -1.30 8.09
CA GLY A 8 -0.57 -2.66 8.42
C GLY A 8 -0.74 -2.99 9.91
N SER A 9 -0.15 -4.11 10.35
CA SER A 9 -0.16 -4.57 11.74
C SER A 9 0.25 -3.47 12.72
N GLY A 10 -0.46 -3.34 13.85
CA GLY A 10 -0.10 -2.41 14.94
C GLY A 10 -0.65 -0.99 14.82
N PHE A 11 -1.06 -0.54 13.62
CA PHE A 11 -1.53 0.85 13.42
C PHE A 11 -3.00 1.10 13.83
N TYR A 12 -3.75 0.03 14.16
CA TYR A 12 -5.19 0.06 14.39
C TYR A 12 -5.62 0.83 15.66
N LYS A 13 -4.70 0.97 16.62
CA LYS A 13 -4.96 1.62 17.91
C LYS A 13 -4.79 3.13 17.88
N LEU A 14 -4.21 3.68 16.81
CA LEU A 14 -3.73 5.06 16.78
C LEU A 14 -4.80 6.10 16.42
N LEU A 15 -6.00 5.67 16.03
CA LEU A 15 -6.94 6.56 15.36
C LEU A 15 -8.35 6.41 15.95
N GLY A 16 -8.81 7.43 16.67
CA GLY A 16 -10.22 7.61 17.04
C GLY A 16 -11.10 7.92 15.82
N GLY A 17 -12.28 8.52 16.01
CA GLY A 17 -13.11 8.99 14.90
C GLY A 17 -14.26 8.07 14.51
N ARG A 18 -15.05 8.50 13.51
CA ARG A 18 -16.28 7.83 13.09
C ARG A 18 -16.01 6.73 12.07
N SER A 19 -16.82 5.68 12.09
CA SER A 19 -16.75 4.61 11.11
C SER A 19 -17.86 4.76 10.08
N ILE A 20 -17.52 4.61 8.80
CA ILE A 20 -18.47 4.53 7.69
C ILE A 20 -18.30 3.22 6.92
N ALA A 21 -19.40 2.71 6.37
CA ALA A 21 -19.39 1.57 5.46
C ALA A 21 -19.52 2.09 4.03
N VAL A 22 -18.63 1.64 3.14
CA VAL A 22 -18.68 1.93 1.71
C VAL A 22 -18.95 0.62 0.99
N ILE A 23 -20.01 0.59 0.19
CA ILE A 23 -20.33 -0.59 -0.63
C ILE A 23 -19.53 -0.50 -1.94
N THR A 24 -18.85 -1.59 -2.27
CA THR A 24 -18.13 -1.78 -3.52
C THR A 24 -18.58 -3.07 -4.19
N GLU A 25 -18.22 -3.23 -5.45
CA GLU A 25 -18.41 -4.43 -6.27
C GLU A 25 -17.63 -5.62 -5.70
N TYR A 26 -16.68 -5.36 -4.81
CA TYR A 26 -15.86 -6.33 -4.11
C TYR A 26 -16.33 -6.53 -2.65
N GLY A 27 -17.51 -6.01 -2.29
CA GLY A 27 -18.10 -6.11 -0.96
C GLY A 27 -18.02 -4.83 -0.13
N ALA A 28 -18.53 -4.91 1.10
CA ALA A 28 -18.55 -3.77 2.02
C ALA A 28 -17.18 -3.54 2.67
N VAL A 29 -16.71 -2.29 2.63
CA VAL A 29 -15.47 -1.85 3.26
C VAL A 29 -15.76 -0.88 4.40
N ARG A 30 -15.12 -1.09 5.53
CA ARG A 30 -15.22 -0.19 6.68
C ARG A 30 -14.07 0.81 6.65
N VAL A 31 -14.40 2.07 6.50
CA VAL A 31 -13.44 3.20 6.50
C VAL A 31 -13.64 4.00 7.77
N ARG A 32 -12.56 4.28 8.49
CA ARG A 32 -12.57 5.17 9.66
C ARG A 32 -12.18 6.58 9.21
N VAL A 33 -13.01 7.56 9.53
CA VAL A 33 -12.75 8.96 9.22
C VAL A 33 -12.31 9.68 10.48
N VAL A 34 -11.12 10.26 10.44
CA VAL A 34 -10.48 10.95 11.56
C VAL A 34 -10.20 12.38 11.16
N GLU A 35 -10.45 13.33 12.05
CA GLU A 35 -10.00 14.69 11.86
C GLU A 35 -8.59 14.87 12.43
N HIS A 36 -7.68 15.35 11.62
CA HIS A 36 -6.31 15.67 12.04
C HIS A 36 -5.92 17.03 11.47
N LYS A 37 -5.57 17.99 12.36
CA LYS A 37 -5.19 19.36 11.99
C LYS A 37 -6.20 20.02 11.03
N GLY A 38 -7.50 19.87 11.31
CA GLY A 38 -8.60 20.42 10.50
C GLY A 38 -8.83 19.74 9.14
N ARG A 39 -8.32 18.52 8.94
CA ARG A 39 -8.50 17.74 7.70
C ARG A 39 -9.03 16.34 8.00
N GLU A 40 -9.93 15.86 7.16
CA GLU A 40 -10.37 14.46 7.21
C GLU A 40 -9.29 13.52 6.63
N VAL A 41 -8.96 12.49 7.40
CA VAL A 41 -8.11 11.36 7.02
C VAL A 41 -8.95 10.09 7.00
N TYR A 42 -8.86 9.36 5.89
CA TYR A 42 -9.65 8.16 5.62
C TYR A 42 -8.79 6.92 5.85
N PHE A 43 -8.97 6.26 6.98
CA PHE A 43 -8.17 5.13 7.39
C PHE A 43 -8.84 3.79 7.07
N ILE A 44 -8.07 2.89 6.44
CA ILE A 44 -8.43 1.49 6.24
C ILE A 44 -7.43 0.59 6.96
N SER A 45 -7.98 -0.39 7.66
CA SER A 45 -7.25 -1.44 8.34
C SER A 45 -7.03 -2.62 7.38
N ARG A 46 -5.82 -2.75 6.81
CA ARG A 46 -5.53 -3.76 5.77
C ARG A 46 -5.95 -5.17 6.15
N HIS A 47 -5.61 -5.58 7.37
CA HIS A 47 -5.82 -6.94 7.87
C HIS A 47 -7.07 -7.09 8.77
N GLY A 48 -8.02 -6.14 8.69
CA GLY A 48 -9.12 -6.09 9.65
C GLY A 48 -8.69 -5.59 11.03
N ALA A 49 -9.66 -5.20 11.86
CA ALA A 49 -9.40 -4.46 13.11
C ALA A 49 -8.68 -5.28 14.18
N ARG A 50 -8.70 -6.61 14.08
CA ARG A 50 -8.04 -7.55 14.99
C ARG A 50 -6.92 -8.33 14.30
N HIS A 51 -6.46 -7.85 13.13
CA HIS A 51 -5.43 -8.51 12.33
C HIS A 51 -5.82 -9.95 11.92
N GLU A 52 -7.11 -10.15 11.61
CA GLU A 52 -7.67 -11.47 11.30
C GLU A 52 -7.61 -11.86 9.80
N VAL A 53 -7.28 -10.93 8.91
CA VAL A 53 -7.26 -11.16 7.45
C VAL A 53 -5.83 -11.36 6.96
N PRO A 54 -5.43 -12.55 6.49
CA PRO A 54 -4.08 -12.76 5.95
C PRO A 54 -3.89 -12.01 4.61
N PRO A 55 -2.64 -11.68 4.22
CA PRO A 55 -2.34 -10.89 3.01
C PRO A 55 -3.07 -11.34 1.74
N PHE A 56 -3.05 -12.63 1.43
CA PHE A 56 -3.69 -13.20 0.23
C PHE A 56 -5.24 -13.16 0.25
N ARG A 57 -5.87 -12.75 1.36
CA ARG A 57 -7.33 -12.57 1.49
C ARG A 57 -7.75 -11.12 1.72
N VAL A 58 -6.82 -10.18 1.72
CA VAL A 58 -7.15 -8.76 1.84
C VAL A 58 -8.01 -8.36 0.63
N ASN A 59 -9.09 -7.62 0.89
CA ASN A 59 -9.96 -7.06 -0.16
C ASN A 59 -9.30 -5.80 -0.76
N TYR A 60 -8.24 -5.97 -1.55
CA TYR A 60 -7.45 -4.86 -2.08
C TYR A 60 -8.28 -3.95 -3.00
N GLU A 61 -9.07 -4.56 -3.88
CA GLU A 61 -9.93 -3.89 -4.84
C GLU A 61 -11.04 -3.11 -4.12
N GLY A 62 -11.73 -3.74 -3.17
CA GLY A 62 -12.73 -3.04 -2.37
C GLY A 62 -12.13 -1.90 -1.57
N ASN A 63 -10.99 -2.11 -0.90
CA ASN A 63 -10.35 -1.09 -0.08
C ASN A 63 -9.99 0.15 -0.89
N MET A 64 -9.34 -0.07 -2.05
CA MET A 64 -8.86 1.02 -2.88
C MET A 64 -10.02 1.72 -3.62
N LEU A 65 -11.02 0.98 -4.10
CA LEU A 65 -12.22 1.56 -4.70
C LEU A 65 -13.07 2.34 -3.70
N ALA A 66 -13.13 1.91 -2.44
CA ALA A 66 -13.81 2.65 -1.38
C ALA A 66 -13.15 4.02 -1.14
N LEU A 67 -11.81 4.08 -1.08
CA LEU A 67 -11.08 5.34 -0.94
C LEU A 67 -11.32 6.26 -2.15
N PHE A 68 -11.25 5.71 -3.36
CA PHE A 68 -11.56 6.43 -4.60
C PHE A 68 -12.96 7.05 -4.58
N ARG A 69 -14.01 6.27 -4.25
CA ARG A 69 -15.39 6.76 -4.16
C ARG A 69 -15.62 7.83 -3.09
N LEU A 70 -14.82 7.81 -2.02
CA LEU A 70 -14.82 8.85 -1.00
C LEU A 70 -14.10 10.13 -1.44
N GLY A 71 -13.50 10.14 -2.63
CA GLY A 71 -12.77 11.27 -3.20
C GLY A 71 -11.36 11.43 -2.63
N VAL A 72 -10.78 10.36 -2.08
CA VAL A 72 -9.36 10.34 -1.69
C VAL A 72 -8.51 10.48 -2.96
N GLU A 73 -7.50 11.35 -2.90
CA GLU A 73 -6.58 11.60 -4.02
C GLU A 73 -5.18 11.04 -3.75
N ARG A 74 -4.81 10.96 -2.46
CA ARG A 74 -3.47 10.64 -1.99
C ARG A 74 -3.55 9.62 -0.87
N ILE A 75 -2.77 8.54 -0.98
CA ILE A 75 -2.79 7.41 -0.06
C ILE A 75 -1.38 7.18 0.46
N ILE A 76 -1.26 7.10 1.79
CA ILE A 76 -0.05 6.65 2.47
C ILE A 76 -0.32 5.27 3.06
N ALA A 77 0.52 4.30 2.75
CA ALA A 77 0.40 2.95 3.29
C ALA A 77 1.55 2.66 4.25
N THR A 78 1.29 1.93 5.32
CA THR A 78 2.36 1.38 6.17
C THR A 78 2.53 -0.11 5.91
N ASN A 79 3.78 -0.56 5.79
CA ASN A 79 4.11 -1.93 5.45
C ASN A 79 5.23 -2.44 6.36
N ALA A 80 4.97 -3.49 7.13
CA ALA A 80 6.04 -4.26 7.78
C ALA A 80 6.72 -5.14 6.72
N VAL A 81 8.05 -5.12 6.69
CA VAL A 81 8.85 -5.77 5.64
C VAL A 81 10.06 -6.48 6.23
N GLY A 82 10.58 -7.46 5.51
CA GLY A 82 11.89 -8.04 5.76
C GLY A 82 12.98 -7.39 4.92
N ALA A 83 14.20 -7.33 5.46
CA ALA A 83 15.37 -6.86 4.73
C ALA A 83 16.01 -7.98 3.89
N ILE A 84 16.18 -7.72 2.59
CA ILE A 84 17.06 -8.51 1.71
C ILE A 84 18.44 -7.84 1.62
N ASN A 85 18.46 -6.50 1.59
CA ASN A 85 19.66 -5.71 1.62
C ASN A 85 20.28 -5.72 3.02
N THR A 86 21.53 -6.16 3.12
CA THR A 86 22.25 -6.36 4.38
C THR A 86 22.68 -5.06 5.07
N GLU A 87 22.55 -3.92 4.39
CA GLU A 87 22.77 -2.60 5.01
C GLU A 87 21.54 -2.14 5.83
N LEU A 88 20.37 -2.71 5.57
CA LEU A 88 19.14 -2.40 6.29
C LEU A 88 19.05 -3.18 7.60
N LYS A 89 18.54 -2.52 8.63
CA LYS A 89 18.40 -3.04 9.99
C LYS A 89 16.96 -2.98 10.45
N VAL A 90 16.59 -3.84 11.39
CA VAL A 90 15.29 -3.77 12.07
C VAL A 90 15.09 -2.38 12.66
N GLY A 91 13.94 -1.79 12.38
CA GLY A 91 13.59 -0.41 12.75
C GLY A 91 13.83 0.61 11.64
N ASP A 92 14.62 0.29 10.62
CA ASP A 92 14.83 1.21 9.51
C ASP A 92 13.50 1.49 8.79
N ILE A 93 13.26 2.78 8.53
CA ILE A 93 12.13 3.24 7.72
C ILE A 93 12.64 3.44 6.29
N VAL A 94 11.98 2.80 5.33
CA VAL A 94 12.37 2.85 3.92
C VAL A 94 11.22 3.39 3.07
N LEU A 95 11.53 4.34 2.19
CA LEU A 95 10.65 4.83 1.15
C LEU A 95 11.07 4.17 -0.18
N PRO A 96 10.48 3.00 -0.55
CA PRO A 96 10.94 2.24 -1.70
C PRO A 96 10.79 3.04 -3.00
N SER A 97 11.71 2.81 -3.92
CA SER A 97 11.67 3.42 -5.25
C SER A 97 10.78 2.68 -6.23
N ASP A 98 10.75 1.35 -6.13
CA ASP A 98 10.10 0.48 -7.10
C ASP A 98 9.67 -0.86 -6.46
N MET A 99 9.08 -1.75 -7.24
CA MET A 99 8.63 -3.06 -6.78
C MET A 99 8.81 -4.16 -7.83
N ILE A 100 8.94 -5.40 -7.35
CA ILE A 100 8.85 -6.64 -8.12
C ILE A 100 7.65 -7.41 -7.59
N ASP A 101 6.70 -7.74 -8.46
CA ASP A 101 5.52 -8.52 -8.08
C ASP A 101 5.74 -10.02 -8.33
N CYS A 102 5.88 -10.78 -7.25
CA CYS A 102 5.99 -12.25 -7.25
C CYS A 102 4.68 -12.93 -6.82
N THR A 103 3.57 -12.17 -6.74
CA THR A 103 2.26 -12.72 -6.41
C THR A 103 1.69 -13.52 -7.58
N LYS A 104 0.80 -14.49 -7.30
CA LYS A 104 0.36 -15.49 -8.29
C LYS A 104 -1.16 -15.56 -8.43
N LYS A 105 -1.89 -15.31 -7.34
CA LYS A 105 -3.34 -15.50 -7.28
C LYS A 105 -4.13 -14.20 -7.39
N ARG A 106 -3.46 -13.05 -7.29
CA ARG A 106 -4.06 -11.72 -7.30
C ARG A 106 -3.86 -11.11 -8.69
N ILE A 107 -4.95 -10.75 -9.35
CA ILE A 107 -4.92 -9.98 -10.60
C ILE A 107 -5.37 -8.56 -10.24
N PRO A 108 -4.45 -7.61 -10.07
CA PRO A 108 -4.79 -6.27 -9.58
C PRO A 108 -5.37 -5.39 -10.71
N THR A 109 -6.64 -5.61 -11.08
CA THR A 109 -7.31 -4.77 -12.07
C THR A 109 -8.79 -4.53 -11.79
N TYR A 110 -9.28 -3.33 -12.11
CA TYR A 110 -10.70 -2.98 -12.15
C TYR A 110 -11.33 -3.19 -13.53
N PHE A 111 -10.54 -3.50 -14.55
CA PHE A 111 -11.01 -3.76 -15.90
C PHE A 111 -11.43 -5.23 -16.12
N ASP A 112 -11.81 -5.92 -15.05
CA ASP A 112 -12.30 -7.31 -15.05
C ASP A 112 -13.82 -7.42 -15.34
N GLY A 113 -14.50 -6.28 -15.52
CA GLY A 113 -15.92 -6.20 -15.84
C GLY A 113 -16.87 -6.12 -14.65
N LYS A 114 -16.37 -6.17 -13.40
CA LYS A 114 -17.22 -6.01 -12.21
C LYS A 114 -17.65 -4.57 -11.99
N VAL A 115 -16.71 -3.63 -12.14
CA VAL A 115 -16.99 -2.19 -12.00
C VAL A 115 -17.39 -1.61 -13.36
N PRO A 116 -18.52 -0.89 -13.46
CA PRO A 116 -18.93 -0.28 -14.72
C PRO A 116 -17.87 0.67 -15.27
N LEU A 117 -17.49 0.53 -16.55
CA LEU A 117 -16.44 1.36 -17.16
C LEU A 117 -16.68 2.86 -16.98
N LYS A 118 -17.95 3.30 -17.05
CA LYS A 118 -18.36 4.71 -16.83
C LYS A 118 -17.91 5.30 -15.49
N GLU A 119 -17.63 4.47 -14.48
CA GLU A 119 -17.16 4.90 -13.17
C GLU A 119 -15.62 4.97 -13.10
N LEU A 120 -14.93 4.15 -13.89
CA LEU A 120 -13.48 4.12 -14.01
C LEU A 120 -12.94 5.05 -15.12
N GLY A 121 -13.82 5.51 -16.02
CA GLY A 121 -13.50 6.24 -17.23
C GLY A 121 -14.45 5.95 -18.39
N ARG A 122 -13.94 5.89 -19.62
CA ARG A 122 -14.74 5.52 -20.81
C ARG A 122 -14.17 4.33 -21.58
N TRP A 123 -12.98 3.86 -21.22
CA TRP A 123 -12.25 2.79 -21.90
C TRP A 123 -11.28 2.10 -20.93
N VAL A 124 -10.84 0.90 -21.30
CA VAL A 124 -9.80 0.15 -20.58
C VAL A 124 -8.52 0.97 -20.51
N ARG A 125 -7.86 0.96 -19.35
CA ARG A 125 -6.57 1.63 -19.14
C ARG A 125 -5.51 0.61 -18.78
N HIS A 126 -4.32 0.80 -19.33
CA HIS A 126 -3.13 0.11 -18.88
C HIS A 126 -2.35 1.07 -17.98
N ALA A 127 -2.28 0.77 -16.69
CA ALA A 127 -1.60 1.62 -15.73
C ALA A 127 -0.11 1.72 -16.06
N THR A 128 0.35 2.93 -16.39
CA THR A 128 1.78 3.18 -16.59
C THR A 128 2.50 3.11 -15.24
N CYS A 129 3.49 2.23 -15.13
CA CYS A 129 4.32 2.09 -13.93
C CYS A 129 5.71 2.74 -14.08
N THR A 130 5.99 3.33 -15.24
CA THR A 130 7.26 3.96 -15.61
C THR A 130 7.06 5.46 -15.88
N PRO A 131 7.94 6.36 -15.41
CA PRO A 131 9.18 6.09 -14.68
C PRO A 131 8.99 5.72 -13.20
N TYR A 132 7.79 5.91 -12.63
CA TYR A 132 7.54 5.66 -11.21
C TYR A 132 6.23 4.90 -10.99
N ILE A 133 6.24 3.92 -10.09
CA ILE A 133 5.02 3.31 -9.55
C ILE A 133 4.49 4.09 -8.34
N PHE A 134 5.39 4.59 -7.51
CA PHE A 134 5.06 5.38 -6.32
C PHE A 134 5.07 6.89 -6.61
N CYS A 135 4.22 7.63 -5.91
CA CYS A 135 4.05 9.07 -6.14
C CYS A 135 5.27 9.87 -5.65
N PRO A 136 5.98 10.62 -6.53
CA PRO A 136 7.16 11.39 -6.14
C PRO A 136 6.82 12.56 -5.20
N GLU A 137 5.66 13.19 -5.35
CA GLU A 137 5.21 14.25 -4.44
C GLU A 137 4.99 13.72 -3.02
N LEU A 138 4.37 12.55 -2.89
CA LEU A 138 4.16 11.92 -1.58
C LEU A 138 5.47 11.41 -0.98
N ARG A 139 6.42 10.96 -1.81
CA ARG A 139 7.76 10.61 -1.33
C ARG A 139 8.45 11.82 -0.71
N ALA A 140 8.49 12.94 -1.42
CA ALA A 140 9.11 14.18 -0.93
C ALA A 140 8.41 14.68 0.36
N ALA A 141 7.07 14.58 0.42
CA ALA A 141 6.32 14.93 1.61
C ALA A 141 6.63 14.00 2.80
N ALA A 142 6.76 12.69 2.57
CA ALA A 142 7.13 11.73 3.59
C ALA A 142 8.56 11.94 4.11
N ALA A 143 9.51 12.22 3.21
CA ALA A 143 10.89 12.52 3.57
C ALA A 143 11.00 13.77 4.45
N LYS A 144 10.31 14.85 4.05
CA LYS A 144 10.23 16.08 4.85
C LYS A 144 9.57 15.82 6.21
N ALA A 145 8.48 15.05 6.25
CA ALA A 145 7.80 14.73 7.50
C ALA A 145 8.68 13.91 8.47
N ALA A 146 9.53 13.03 7.95
CA ALA A 146 10.50 12.30 8.76
C ALA A 146 11.59 13.22 9.34
N GLU A 147 12.13 14.13 8.52
CA GLU A 147 13.07 15.15 8.98
C GLU A 147 12.48 16.01 10.11
N GLU A 148 11.25 16.50 9.93
CA GLU A 148 10.53 17.27 10.96
C GLU A 148 10.26 16.45 12.24
N ALA A 149 10.12 15.12 12.12
CA ALA A 149 9.94 14.22 13.24
C ALA A 149 11.28 13.80 13.91
N GLY A 150 12.43 14.17 13.34
CA GLY A 150 13.74 13.71 13.80
C GLY A 150 14.03 12.24 13.50
N GLU A 151 13.30 11.65 12.54
CA GLU A 151 13.42 10.25 12.15
C GLU A 151 14.34 10.10 10.93
N SER A 152 15.22 9.10 10.96
CA SER A 152 16.05 8.75 9.81
C SER A 152 15.27 7.85 8.86
N ILE A 153 15.31 8.16 7.58
CA ILE A 153 14.70 7.34 6.53
C ILE A 153 15.72 6.98 5.45
N ARG A 154 15.56 5.80 4.87
CA ARG A 154 16.26 5.38 3.66
C ARG A 154 15.37 5.61 2.45
N GLU A 155 15.84 6.41 1.51
CA GLU A 155 15.15 6.57 0.22
C GLU A 155 15.67 5.57 -0.82
N GLY A 156 14.75 5.02 -1.60
CA GLY A 156 15.06 4.06 -2.66
C GLY A 156 14.86 2.60 -2.23
N GLY A 157 15.38 1.71 -3.07
CA GLY A 157 15.26 0.26 -2.92
C GLY A 157 14.04 -0.35 -3.61
N VAL A 158 14.13 -1.63 -3.90
CA VAL A 158 13.09 -2.38 -4.62
C VAL A 158 12.36 -3.35 -3.69
N TYR A 159 11.04 -3.20 -3.61
CA TYR A 159 10.18 -4.06 -2.80
C TYR A 159 9.75 -5.31 -3.58
N CYS A 160 10.10 -6.50 -3.10
CA CYS A 160 9.61 -7.75 -3.63
C CYS A 160 8.32 -8.17 -2.91
N CYS A 161 7.21 -8.22 -3.65
CA CYS A 161 5.91 -8.63 -3.12
C CYS A 161 5.69 -10.13 -3.34
N THR A 162 5.57 -10.92 -2.28
CA THR A 162 5.26 -12.35 -2.34
C THR A 162 3.80 -12.64 -1.97
N GLU A 163 3.36 -13.87 -2.22
CA GLU A 163 1.98 -14.27 -1.93
C GLU A 163 1.68 -14.36 -0.42
N GLY A 164 2.65 -14.81 0.37
CA GLY A 164 2.41 -15.31 1.72
C GLY A 164 1.59 -16.62 1.72
N SER A 165 1.13 -17.12 2.87
CA SER A 165 1.36 -16.61 4.23
C SER A 165 2.65 -17.09 4.86
N ARG A 166 3.34 -18.08 4.26
CA ARG A 166 4.67 -18.45 4.71
C ARG A 166 5.67 -17.35 4.38
N PHE A 167 6.69 -17.20 5.20
CA PHE A 167 7.89 -16.48 4.81
C PHE A 167 8.65 -17.22 3.71
N GLU A 168 9.55 -16.48 3.09
CA GLU A 168 10.41 -16.92 2.01
C GLU A 168 11.51 -17.83 2.53
N THR A 169 11.87 -18.82 1.73
CA THR A 169 13.04 -19.66 1.99
C THR A 169 14.32 -18.85 1.73
N PRO A 170 15.47 -19.26 2.31
CA PRO A 170 16.74 -18.60 2.01
C PRO A 170 17.10 -18.60 0.52
N ALA A 171 16.66 -19.61 -0.25
CA ALA A 171 16.87 -19.66 -1.69
C ALA A 171 16.05 -18.59 -2.44
N GLU A 172 14.80 -18.37 -2.05
CA GLU A 172 13.94 -17.32 -2.61
C GLU A 172 14.49 -15.92 -2.28
N ILE A 173 14.96 -15.70 -1.05
CA ILE A 173 15.61 -14.43 -0.66
C ILE A 173 16.85 -14.17 -1.54
N ARG A 174 17.72 -15.16 -1.74
CA ARG A 174 18.88 -15.03 -2.63
C ARG A 174 18.48 -14.73 -4.08
N ALA A 175 17.41 -15.36 -4.57
CA ALA A 175 16.92 -15.11 -5.93
C ALA A 175 16.39 -13.68 -6.08
N MET A 176 15.59 -13.20 -5.13
CA MET A 176 15.09 -11.82 -5.13
C MET A 176 16.22 -10.80 -5.05
N LYS A 177 17.25 -11.06 -4.23
CA LYS A 177 18.47 -10.24 -4.20
C LYS A 177 19.15 -10.18 -5.56
N ALA A 178 19.27 -11.31 -6.26
CA ALA A 178 19.93 -11.40 -7.55
C ALA A 178 19.22 -10.61 -8.66
N VAL A 179 17.89 -10.40 -8.54
CA VAL A 179 17.11 -9.57 -9.46
C VAL A 179 16.92 -8.12 -8.97
N GLY A 180 17.67 -7.72 -7.94
CA GLY A 180 17.71 -6.33 -7.45
C GLY A 180 16.75 -6.00 -6.32
N GLY A 181 16.16 -6.99 -5.65
CA GLY A 181 15.30 -6.79 -4.48
C GLY A 181 16.07 -6.35 -3.22
N ASP A 182 15.56 -5.33 -2.52
CA ASP A 182 16.10 -4.84 -1.25
C ASP A 182 15.21 -5.18 -0.05
N LEU A 183 13.91 -5.26 -0.28
CA LEU A 183 12.89 -5.52 0.73
C LEU A 183 11.99 -6.67 0.29
N VAL A 184 11.37 -7.35 1.24
CA VAL A 184 10.33 -8.34 0.97
C VAL A 184 9.10 -8.10 1.84
N GLY A 185 7.91 -8.28 1.27
CA GLY A 185 6.67 -8.37 2.02
C GLY A 185 5.54 -8.89 1.15
N MET A 186 4.29 -8.78 1.60
CA MET A 186 3.18 -9.52 0.98
C MET A 186 2.05 -8.66 0.42
N THR A 187 2.08 -7.34 0.60
CA THR A 187 0.84 -6.52 0.48
C THR A 187 0.90 -5.35 -0.50
N MET A 188 2.07 -4.86 -0.86
CA MET A 188 2.20 -3.55 -1.52
C MET A 188 1.85 -3.57 -3.00
N ALA A 189 2.27 -4.60 -3.76
CA ALA A 189 2.20 -4.56 -5.21
C ALA A 189 0.76 -4.44 -5.73
N THR A 190 -0.15 -5.25 -5.16
CA THR A 190 -1.58 -5.19 -5.50
C THR A 190 -2.18 -3.81 -5.22
N GLU A 191 -1.83 -3.20 -4.08
CA GLU A 191 -2.33 -1.85 -3.73
C GLU A 191 -1.80 -0.78 -4.67
N ALA A 192 -0.50 -0.77 -4.93
CA ALA A 192 0.14 0.22 -5.77
C ALA A 192 -0.41 0.18 -7.21
N THR A 193 -0.59 -1.01 -7.77
CA THR A 193 -1.16 -1.20 -9.11
C THR A 193 -2.61 -0.72 -9.19
N LEU A 194 -3.46 -1.11 -8.24
CA LEU A 194 -4.87 -0.67 -8.20
C LEU A 194 -4.99 0.84 -7.98
N ALA A 195 -4.12 1.43 -7.16
CA ALA A 195 -4.08 2.88 -6.98
C ALA A 195 -3.77 3.59 -8.31
N ARG A 196 -2.79 3.08 -9.08
CA ARG A 196 -2.43 3.64 -10.39
C ARG A 196 -3.57 3.54 -11.40
N GLU A 197 -4.30 2.43 -11.45
CA GLU A 197 -5.46 2.29 -12.34
C GLU A 197 -6.55 3.34 -12.05
N LEU A 198 -6.77 3.67 -10.78
CA LEU A 198 -7.72 4.71 -10.35
C LEU A 198 -7.16 6.14 -10.43
N GLY A 199 -5.90 6.32 -10.84
CA GLY A 199 -5.24 7.63 -10.89
C GLY A 199 -4.95 8.24 -9.51
N LEU A 200 -4.83 7.39 -8.48
CA LEU A 200 -4.54 7.81 -7.11
C LEU A 200 -3.02 7.89 -6.88
N CYS A 201 -2.59 8.91 -6.15
CA CYS A 201 -1.22 8.97 -5.66
C CYS A 201 -1.05 8.00 -4.50
N TYR A 202 -0.10 7.07 -4.58
CA TYR A 202 0.18 6.09 -3.54
C TYR A 202 1.66 6.13 -3.14
N MET A 203 1.92 6.13 -1.83
CA MET A 203 3.28 6.00 -1.29
C MET A 203 3.27 5.04 -0.09
N PRO A 204 3.97 3.90 -0.19
CA PRO A 204 4.20 3.04 0.95
C PRO A 204 5.36 3.56 1.80
N ILE A 205 5.24 3.39 3.11
CA ILE A 205 6.30 3.59 4.10
C ILE A 205 6.59 2.22 4.69
N CYS A 206 7.76 1.68 4.35
CA CYS A 206 8.21 0.38 4.82
C CYS A 206 8.90 0.52 6.16
N VAL A 207 8.60 -0.38 7.10
CA VAL A 207 9.34 -0.52 8.36
C VAL A 207 9.95 -1.90 8.38
N VAL A 208 11.28 -1.97 8.45
CA VAL A 208 12.02 -3.23 8.49
C VAL A 208 11.80 -3.90 9.84
N THR A 209 11.31 -5.13 9.82
CA THR A 209 10.94 -5.89 11.02
C THR A 209 11.73 -7.18 11.23
N ASN A 210 12.40 -7.69 10.19
CA ASN A 210 13.23 -8.89 10.24
C ASN A 210 14.25 -8.96 9.11
#